data_AF-A0A376LPW3-F1
#
_entry.id   AF-A0A376LPW3-F1
#
_cell.length_a   1.000
_cell.length_b   1.000
_cell.length_c   1.000
_cell.angle_alpha   90.00
_cell.angle_beta   90.00
_cell.angle_gamma   90.00
#
_symmetry.space_group_name_H-M   'P 1'
#
loop_
_entity.id
_entity.type
_entity.pdbx_description
1 polymer ?
#
loop_
_entity_poly.entity_id
_entity_poly.type
_entity_poly.pdbx_seq_one_letter_code
_entity_poly.pdbx_strand_id
1 'polypeptide(L)' 'MALFNMSEPQFNAVKTAARAALSACKAEVEKNGYSDKATRLILEKHYRKVAPLISIERFVWLVGYLNNRWGTDQDYF' A
#
# COMPACT_ATOMS: atom_id res chain seq x y z
N MET A 1 16.60 -13.40 0.28
CA MET A 1 16.27 -12.60 -0.92
C MET A 1 15.87 -11.20 -0.46
N ALA A 2 16.58 -10.15 -0.90
CA ALA A 2 16.16 -8.77 -0.63
C ALA A 2 14.95 -8.44 -1.51
N LEU A 3 13.78 -8.24 -0.90
CA LEU A 3 12.60 -7.80 -1.65
C LEU A 3 12.91 -6.42 -2.25
N PHE A 4 12.77 -6.29 -3.56
CA PHE A 4 12.99 -5.04 -4.32
C PHE A 4 14.43 -4.47 -4.31
N ASN A 5 15.46 -5.28 -4.05
CA ASN A 5 16.87 -4.83 -4.00
C ASN A 5 17.12 -3.70 -2.96
N MET A 6 16.33 -3.66 -1.89
CA MET A 6 16.49 -2.69 -0.81
C MET A 6 17.36 -3.25 0.32
N SER A 7 18.05 -2.36 1.04
CA SER A 7 18.58 -2.71 2.35
C SER A 7 17.46 -2.93 3.36
N GLU A 8 17.74 -3.65 4.44
CA GLU A 8 16.73 -3.92 5.48
C GLU A 8 16.12 -2.65 6.10
N PRO A 9 16.89 -1.57 6.40
CA PRO A 9 16.31 -0.31 6.86
C PRO A 9 15.39 0.35 5.82
N GLN A 10 15.78 0.34 4.54
CA GLN A 10 14.94 0.89 3.46
C GLN A 10 13.64 0.11 3.32
N PHE A 11 13.72 -1.23 3.35
CA PHE A 11 12.55 -2.09 3.29
C PHE A 11 11.62 -1.87 4.49
N ASN A 12 12.18 -1.70 5.70
CA ASN A 12 11.40 -1.41 6.90
C ASN A 12 10.68 -0.04 6.83
N ALA A 13 11.30 0.97 6.24
CA ALA A 13 10.66 2.27 5.99
C ALA A 13 9.48 2.13 5.01
N VAL A 14 9.69 1.43 3.89
CA VAL A 14 8.63 1.16 2.89
C VAL A 14 7.49 0.34 3.50
N LYS A 15 7.80 -0.70 4.28
CA LYS A 15 6.81 -1.54 4.97
C LYS A 15 5.98 -0.73 5.96
N THR A 16 6.60 0.18 6.71
CA THR A 16 5.89 1.07 7.63
C THR A 16 4.93 2.00 6.89
N ALA A 17 5.39 2.61 5.79
CA ALA A 17 4.54 3.46 4.95
C ALA A 17 3.36 2.68 4.36
N ALA A 18 3.60 1.45 3.88
CA ALA A 18 2.58 0.59 3.31
C ALA A 18 1.52 0.16 4.34
N ARG A 19 1.92 -0.19 5.56
CA ARG A 19 0.98 -0.49 6.67
C ARG A 19 0.11 0.71 7.04
N ALA A 20 0.71 1.90 7.07
CA ALA A 20 -0.03 3.13 7.35
C ALA A 20 -1.03 3.46 6.23
N ALA A 21 -0.65 3.27 4.96
CA ALA A 21 -1.55 3.41 3.82
C ALA A 21 -2.74 2.45 3.93
N LEU A 22 -2.48 1.18 4.24
CA LEU A 22 -3.51 0.16 4.41
C LEU A 22 -4.51 0.53 5.52
N SER A 23 -4.00 0.92 6.69
CA SER A 23 -4.84 1.32 7.82
C SER A 23 -5.72 2.54 7.48
N ALA A 24 -5.16 3.53 6.77
CA ALA A 24 -5.93 4.69 6.32
C ALA A 24 -6.99 4.30 5.28
N CYS A 25 -6.67 3.41 4.34
CA CYS A 25 -7.66 2.94 3.37
C CYS A 25 -8.81 2.19 4.06
N LYS A 26 -8.53 1.31 5.03
CA LYS A 26 -9.57 0.60 5.79
C LYS A 26 -10.48 1.56 6.54
N ALA A 27 -9.91 2.53 7.24
CA ALA A 27 -10.67 3.54 7.96
C ALA A 27 -11.56 4.38 7.03
N GLU A 28 -11.06 4.71 5.84
CA GLU A 28 -11.85 5.42 4.82
C GLU A 28 -13.02 4.57 4.30
N VAL A 29 -12.77 3.29 4.01
CA VAL A 29 -13.79 2.34 3.54
C VAL A 29 -14.86 2.09 4.61
N GLU A 30 -14.47 1.93 5.87
CA GLU A 30 -15.41 1.76 7.00
C GLU A 30 -16.30 3.00 7.19
N LYS A 31 -15.79 4.20 6.92
CA LYS A 31 -16.52 5.46 7.14
C LYS A 31 -17.38 5.89 5.95
N ASN A 32 -16.84 5.80 4.74
CA ASN A 32 -17.41 6.40 3.54
C ASN A 32 -17.75 5.36 2.45
N GLY A 33 -17.47 4.08 2.69
CA GLY A 33 -17.54 3.04 1.67
C GLY A 33 -16.32 3.01 0.74
N TYR A 34 -16.25 2.01 -0.12
CA TYR A 34 -15.15 1.88 -1.09
C TYR A 34 -15.23 2.96 -2.17
N SER A 35 -14.10 3.63 -2.42
CA SER A 35 -13.97 4.62 -3.49
C SER A 35 -12.55 4.60 -4.06
N ASP A 36 -12.42 4.26 -5.34
CA ASP A 36 -11.14 4.26 -6.05
C ASP A 36 -10.40 5.59 -5.92
N LYS A 37 -11.15 6.70 -5.99
CA LYS A 37 -10.59 8.05 -5.87
C LYS A 37 -10.00 8.28 -4.49
N ALA A 38 -10.72 7.93 -3.42
CA ALA A 38 -10.26 8.11 -2.05
C ALA A 38 -9.05 7.21 -1.76
N THR A 39 -9.13 5.94 -2.13
CA THR A 39 -8.05 4.96 -1.99
C THR A 39 -6.79 5.41 -2.74
N ARG A 40 -6.92 5.89 -3.98
CA ARG A 40 -5.78 6.42 -4.76
C ARG A 40 -5.11 7.60 -4.06
N LEU A 41 -5.87 8.56 -3.53
CA LEU A 41 -5.33 9.72 -2.83
C LEU A 41 -4.57 9.32 -1.56
N ILE A 42 -5.09 8.35 -0.81
CA ILE A 42 -4.43 7.81 0.38
C ILE A 42 -3.13 7.11 -0.01
N LEU A 43 -3.16 6.21 -1.01
CA LEU A 43 -1.98 5.51 -1.49
C LEU A 43 -0.91 6.48 -1.96
N GLU A 44 -1.27 7.50 -2.75
CA GLU A 44 -0.34 8.52 -3.23
C GLU A 44 0.32 9.30 -2.08
N LYS A 45 -0.48 9.72 -1.09
CA LYS A 45 0.02 10.45 0.09
C LYS A 45 1.09 9.67 0.86
N HIS A 46 0.88 8.37 1.04
CA HIS A 46 1.83 7.50 1.75
C HIS A 46 3.01 7.09 0.86
N TYR A 47 2.79 6.91 -0.44
CA TYR A 47 3.82 6.63 -1.42
C TYR A 47 4.86 7.76 -1.51
N ARG A 48 4.43 9.03 -1.52
CA ARG A 48 5.35 10.19 -1.61
C ARG A 48 6.49 10.17 -0.59
N LYS A 49 6.28 9.56 0.58
CA LYS A 49 7.30 9.44 1.65
C LYS A 49 8.43 8.46 1.30
N VAL A 50 8.17 7.54 0.38
CA VAL A 50 9.06 6.44 0.01
C VAL A 50 9.29 6.34 -1.50
N ALA A 51 8.82 7.33 -2.27
CA ALA A 51 8.95 7.39 -3.72
C ALA A 51 10.40 7.24 -4.23
N PRO A 52 11.44 7.73 -3.54
CA PRO A 52 12.83 7.48 -3.96
C PRO A 52 13.29 6.02 -3.84
N LEU A 53 12.59 5.20 -3.05
CA LEU A 53 13.00 3.83 -2.73
C LEU A 53 12.29 2.78 -3.59
N ILE A 54 11.07 3.07 -4.05
CA ILE A 54 10.19 2.09 -4.69
C ILE A 54 9.33 2.77 -5.77
N SER A 55 8.97 2.05 -6.82
CA SER A 55 7.94 2.53 -7.77
C SER A 55 6.55 2.47 -7.14
N ILE A 56 5.63 3.30 -7.61
CA ILE A 56 4.25 3.29 -7.12
C ILE A 56 3.57 1.93 -7.30
N GLU A 57 3.81 1.25 -8.42
CA GLU A 57 3.26 -0.08 -8.71
C GLU A 57 3.68 -1.12 -7.66
N ARG A 58 4.98 -1.17 -7.36
CA ARG A 58 5.53 -2.09 -6.35
C ARG A 58 5.07 -1.72 -4.94
N PHE A 59 4.87 -0.43 -4.66
CA PHE A 59 4.31 0.03 -3.39
C PHE A 59 2.86 -0.42 -3.21
N VAL A 60 2.00 -0.22 -4.23
CA VAL A 60 0.60 -0.67 -4.21
C VAL A 60 0.53 -2.19 -4.06
N TRP A 61 1.36 -2.93 -4.79
CA TRP A 61 1.48 -4.38 -4.62
C TRP A 61 1.84 -4.76 -3.17
N LEU A 62 2.80 -4.07 -2.55
CA LEU A 62 3.20 -4.34 -1.18
C LEU A 62 2.07 -4.04 -0.18
N VAL A 63 1.31 -2.96 -0.38
CA VAL A 63 0.13 -2.64 0.42
C VAL A 63 -0.89 -3.78 0.36
N GLY A 64 -1.18 -4.29 -0.84
CA GLY A 64 -2.07 -5.44 -1.04
C GLY A 64 -1.53 -6.74 -0.43
N TYR A 65 -0.23 -7.01 -0.61
CA TYR A 65 0.46 -8.17 -0.06
C TYR A 65 0.41 -8.21 1.47
N LEU A 66 0.64 -7.08 2.13
CA LEU A 66 0.59 -6.97 3.59
C LEU A 66 -0.81 -7.22 4.19
N ASN A 67 -1.86 -7.20 3.37
CA ASN A 67 -3.22 -7.48 3.80
C ASN A 67 -3.74 -8.87 3.37
N ASN A 68 -2.87 -9.81 3.01
CA ASN A 68 -3.30 -11.09 2.41
C ASN A 68 -4.23 -10.90 1.20
N ARG A 69 -4.04 -9.84 0.39
CA ARG A 69 -4.93 -9.40 -0.70
C ARG A 69 -6.29 -8.93 -0.16
N TRP A 70 -6.38 -7.64 0.14
CA TRP A 70 -7.68 -7.01 0.44
C TRP A 70 -8.56 -7.01 -0.80
N GLY A 71 -9.82 -7.41 -0.65
CA GLY A 71 -10.68 -7.82 -1.77
C GLY A 71 -10.58 -9.33 -1.91
N THR A 72 -11.67 -10.03 -1.60
CA THR A 72 -11.80 -11.48 -1.74
C THR A 72 -11.39 -11.93 -3.14
N ASP A 73 -10.94 -13.18 -3.28
CA ASP A 73 -10.52 -13.85 -4.54
C ASP A 73 -11.54 -13.79 -5.71
N GLN A 74 -12.65 -13.07 -5.57
CA GLN A 74 -13.72 -12.90 -6.54
C GLN A 74 -13.72 -11.55 -7.29
N ASP A 75 -12.91 -10.56 -6.91
CA ASP A 75 -12.95 -9.22 -7.55
C ASP A 75 -11.86 -9.00 -8.61
N TYR A 76 -11.10 -10.04 -8.92
CA TYR A 76 -10.17 -10.05 -10.07
C TYR A 76 -10.57 -11.20 -10.98
N PHE A 77 -11.61 -11.05 -11.79
CA PHE A 77 -11.76 -11.53 -13.19
C PHE A 77 -13.14 -11.18 -13.73
#